data_AF-A0A1G3H2L6-F1
#
_entry.id   AF-A0A1G3H2L6-F1
#
_cell.length_a   1.000
_cell.length_b   1.000
_cell.length_c   1.000
_cell.angle_alpha   90.00
_cell.angle_beta   90.00
_cell.angle_gamma   90.00
#
_symmetry.space_group_name_H-M   'P 1'
#
loop_
_entity.id
_entity.type
_entity.pdbx_description
1 polymer ?
#
loop_
_entity_poly.entity_id
_entity_poly.type
_entity_poly.pdbx_seq_one_letter_code
_entity_poly.pdbx_strand_id
1 'polypeptide(L)'
;MLGNYTGTPDAHRIDLAVLTGLYNEAEALIAFATANPNAELRTKWFGARNTPIAVQNGLNMLNNYVALAAVDVESKNQGTLGMSDLNDPSRKILLGWWFSLSWFNTGERVQTLLHELAHKGLNAKDKTIHDQPCYKHRALELASDPARYGEALQNAENWGYFIANHRFLMPGGPAKNDPAWSSIIAANVDRKGQPGGVLTQDPAIIDANNPRW
;
A
#
# COMPACT_ATOMS: atom_id res chain seq x y z
N MET A 1 -14.49 4.47 -4.27
CA MET A 1 -15.15 5.28 -3.23
C MET A 1 -15.01 4.60 -1.88
N LEU A 2 -14.70 5.34 -0.81
CA LEU A 2 -14.71 4.81 0.56
C LEU A 2 -16.15 4.52 1.01
N GLY A 3 -16.37 3.35 1.60
CA GLY A 3 -17.65 2.92 2.17
C GLY A 3 -17.80 3.30 3.64
N ASN A 4 -18.38 2.39 4.42
CA ASN A 4 -18.48 2.56 5.86
C ASN A 4 -17.10 2.56 6.50
N TYR A 5 -16.89 3.45 7.46
CA TYR A 5 -15.70 3.44 8.31
C TYR A 5 -16.11 3.05 9.73
N THR A 6 -15.76 1.83 10.15
CA THR A 6 -16.08 1.27 11.46
C THR A 6 -14.79 1.01 12.26
N GLY A 7 -14.95 0.54 13.51
CA GLY A 7 -13.83 0.08 14.33
C GLY A 7 -14.31 -0.87 15.42
N THR A 8 -13.46 -1.81 15.80
CA THR A 8 -13.69 -2.63 17.00
C THR A 8 -13.58 -1.77 18.28
N PRO A 9 -14.08 -2.25 19.43
CA PRO A 9 -13.76 -1.63 20.71
C PRO A 9 -12.25 -1.36 20.85
N ASP A 10 -11.90 -0.19 21.39
CA ASP A 10 -10.52 0.27 21.60
C ASP A 10 -9.65 0.37 20.34
N ALA A 11 -10.24 0.29 19.14
CA ALA A 11 -9.48 0.51 17.92
C ALA A 11 -9.02 1.96 17.84
N HIS A 12 -7.74 2.15 17.55
CA HIS A 12 -7.21 3.45 17.18
C HIS A 12 -7.64 3.81 15.76
N ARG A 13 -8.01 5.07 15.56
CA ARG A 13 -8.61 5.55 14.32
C ARG A 13 -7.95 6.86 13.93
N ILE A 14 -7.76 7.05 12.64
CA ILE A 14 -7.52 8.40 12.10
C ILE A 14 -8.86 9.06 11.79
N ASP A 15 -8.84 10.39 11.70
CA ASP A 15 -9.99 11.18 11.27
C ASP A 15 -10.52 10.70 9.91
N LEU A 16 -11.84 10.71 9.74
CA LEU A 16 -12.50 10.20 8.53
C LEU A 16 -12.14 11.02 7.29
N ALA A 17 -11.99 12.34 7.41
CA ALA A 17 -11.60 13.17 6.27
C ALA A 17 -10.17 12.86 5.84
N VAL A 18 -9.27 12.61 6.79
CA VAL A 18 -7.89 12.16 6.51
C VAL A 18 -7.90 10.80 5.83
N LEU A 19 -8.64 9.81 6.35
CA LEU A 19 -8.76 8.50 5.73
C LEU A 19 -9.33 8.59 4.31
N THR A 20 -10.36 9.42 4.12
CA THR A 20 -10.97 9.66 2.81
C THR A 20 -9.96 10.23 1.82
N GLY A 21 -9.13 11.20 2.25
CA GLY A 21 -8.05 11.76 1.44
C GLY A 21 -7.02 10.71 1.03
N LEU A 22 -6.55 9.90 1.99
CA LEU A 22 -5.59 8.81 1.72
C LEU A 22 -6.17 7.75 0.77
N TYR A 23 -7.44 7.40 0.94
CA TYR A 23 -8.11 6.41 0.10
C TYR A 23 -8.35 6.95 -1.32
N ASN A 24 -8.79 8.20 -1.46
CA ASN A 24 -8.93 8.84 -2.76
C ASN A 24 -7.59 8.92 -3.51
N GLU A 25 -6.49 9.19 -2.80
CA GLU A 25 -5.15 9.16 -3.36
C GLU A 25 -4.78 7.76 -3.87
N ALA A 26 -5.09 6.70 -3.11
CA ALA A 26 -4.88 5.31 -3.54
C ALA A 26 -5.69 4.98 -4.82
N GLU A 27 -6.96 5.38 -4.89
CA GLU A 27 -7.79 5.16 -6.08
C GLU A 27 -7.26 5.94 -7.29
N ALA A 28 -6.85 7.20 -7.10
CA ALA A 28 -6.26 8.00 -8.15
C ALA A 28 -4.96 7.38 -8.68
N LEU A 29 -4.13 6.80 -7.81
CA LEU A 29 -2.92 6.09 -8.21
C LEU A 29 -3.21 4.80 -8.97
N ILE A 30 -4.22 4.03 -8.56
CA ILE A 30 -4.66 2.84 -9.31
C ILE A 30 -5.11 3.26 -10.71
N ALA A 31 -5.96 4.27 -10.82
CA ALA A 31 -6.46 4.77 -12.10
C ALA A 31 -5.31 5.29 -12.99
N PHE A 32 -4.37 6.07 -12.40
CA PHE A 32 -3.24 6.61 -13.12
C PHE A 32 -2.28 5.52 -13.60
N ALA A 33 -1.93 4.55 -12.75
CA ALA A 33 -1.08 3.42 -13.11
C ALA A 33 -1.73 2.55 -14.20
N THR A 34 -3.05 2.39 -14.16
CA THR A 34 -3.82 1.67 -15.19
C THR A 34 -3.74 2.38 -16.55
N ALA A 35 -3.85 3.70 -16.57
CA ALA A 35 -3.78 4.50 -17.80
C ALA A 35 -2.34 4.73 -18.29
N ASN A 36 -1.36 4.70 -17.38
CA ASN A 36 0.04 5.04 -17.65
C ASN A 36 0.98 3.94 -17.13
N PRO A 37 0.89 2.70 -17.64
CA PRO A 37 1.72 1.60 -17.16
C PRO A 37 3.20 1.91 -17.43
N ASN A 38 4.03 1.88 -16.39
CA ASN A 38 5.46 2.18 -16.50
C ASN A 38 6.33 0.92 -16.58
N ALA A 39 7.12 0.78 -17.66
CA ALA A 39 7.94 -0.40 -17.92
C ALA A 39 9.12 -0.58 -16.93
N GLU A 40 9.70 0.53 -16.44
CA GLU A 40 10.79 0.50 -15.47
C GLU A 40 10.27 0.03 -14.10
N LEU A 41 9.16 0.62 -13.63
CA LEU A 41 8.48 0.20 -12.40
C LEU A 41 8.02 -1.25 -12.50
N ARG A 42 7.50 -1.67 -13.66
CA ARG A 42 7.11 -3.08 -13.90
C ARG A 42 8.29 -4.00 -13.71
N THR A 43 9.40 -3.70 -14.38
CA THR A 43 10.61 -4.54 -14.32
C THR A 43 11.17 -4.59 -12.91
N LYS A 44 11.11 -3.48 -12.18
CA LYS A 44 11.58 -3.40 -10.80
C LYS A 44 10.73 -4.20 -9.82
N TRP A 45 9.41 -4.06 -9.89
CA TRP A 45 8.51 -4.62 -8.89
C TRP A 45 7.91 -5.97 -9.28
N PHE A 46 8.02 -6.39 -10.53
CA PHE A 46 7.56 -7.71 -10.97
C PHE A 46 8.65 -8.50 -11.68
N GLY A 47 9.80 -7.93 -12.00
CA GLY A 47 10.87 -8.63 -12.71
C GLY A 47 10.68 -8.61 -14.23
N ALA A 48 11.78 -8.89 -14.94
CA ALA A 48 11.85 -8.67 -16.39
C ALA A 48 11.05 -9.67 -17.25
N ARG A 49 10.74 -10.88 -16.74
CA ARG A 49 9.94 -11.86 -17.51
C ARG A 49 8.44 -11.71 -17.34
N ASN A 50 7.98 -10.88 -16.42
CA ASN A 50 6.55 -10.62 -16.30
C ASN A 50 6.07 -9.73 -17.45
N THR A 51 5.05 -10.21 -18.15
CA THR A 51 4.59 -9.58 -19.38
C THR A 51 3.84 -8.28 -19.07
N PRO A 52 3.92 -7.26 -19.94
CA PRO A 52 3.08 -6.07 -19.83
C PRO A 52 1.60 -6.42 -19.72
N ILE A 53 1.16 -7.49 -20.39
CA ILE A 53 -0.23 -7.95 -20.39
C ILE A 53 -0.67 -8.43 -19.00
N ALA A 54 0.14 -9.22 -18.30
CA ALA A 54 -0.21 -9.73 -16.98
C ALA A 54 -0.39 -8.58 -15.96
N VAL A 55 0.51 -7.60 -16.01
CA VAL A 55 0.45 -6.44 -15.12
C VAL A 55 -0.71 -5.51 -15.50
N GLN A 56 -0.97 -5.30 -16.79
CA GLN A 56 -2.13 -4.52 -17.23
C GLN A 56 -3.45 -5.18 -16.82
N ASN A 57 -3.55 -6.51 -16.93
CA ASN A 57 -4.74 -7.24 -16.47
C ASN A 57 -4.95 -7.07 -14.97
N GLY A 58 -3.90 -7.17 -14.16
CA GLY A 58 -3.99 -6.90 -12.71
C GLY A 58 -4.40 -5.45 -12.41
N LEU A 59 -3.82 -4.46 -13.09
CA LEU A 59 -4.25 -3.06 -12.97
C LEU A 59 -5.73 -2.88 -13.31
N ASN A 60 -6.20 -3.44 -14.43
CA ASN A 60 -7.60 -3.37 -14.84
C ASN A 60 -8.52 -4.05 -13.81
N MET A 61 -8.13 -5.22 -13.29
CA MET A 61 -8.89 -5.91 -12.25
C MET A 61 -9.02 -5.07 -10.98
N LEU A 62 -7.91 -4.46 -10.53
CA LEU A 62 -7.90 -3.62 -9.33
C LEU A 62 -8.71 -2.32 -9.54
N ASN A 63 -8.55 -1.68 -10.71
CA ASN A 63 -9.28 -0.48 -11.08
C ASN A 63 -10.80 -0.75 -11.16
N ASN A 64 -11.19 -1.86 -11.78
CA ASN A 64 -12.58 -2.30 -11.80
C ASN A 64 -13.08 -2.64 -10.40
N TYR A 65 -12.25 -3.31 -9.59
CA TYR A 65 -12.60 -3.62 -8.21
C TYR A 65 -12.94 -2.34 -7.46
N VAL A 66 -12.08 -1.32 -7.42
CA VAL A 66 -12.34 -0.09 -6.65
C VAL A 66 -13.45 0.79 -7.25
N ALA A 67 -13.65 0.75 -8.57
CA ALA A 67 -14.70 1.52 -9.25
C ALA A 67 -16.10 0.88 -9.12
N LEU A 68 -16.19 -0.44 -8.92
CA LEU A 68 -17.46 -1.17 -8.96
C LEU A 68 -18.42 -0.75 -7.84
N ALA A 69 -17.92 -0.60 -6.62
CA ALA A 69 -18.70 -0.26 -5.44
C ALA A 69 -17.79 0.27 -4.35
N ALA A 70 -18.39 0.84 -3.30
CA ALA A 70 -17.63 1.28 -2.14
C ALA A 70 -16.84 0.12 -1.48
N VAL A 71 -15.72 0.46 -0.84
CA VAL A 71 -14.93 -0.46 0.00
C VAL A 71 -15.00 0.02 1.44
N ASP A 72 -15.51 -0.82 2.31
CA ASP A 72 -15.59 -0.54 3.74
C ASP A 72 -14.19 -0.61 4.37
N VAL A 73 -13.99 0.16 5.43
CA VAL A 73 -12.76 0.15 6.22
C VAL A 73 -13.12 -0.08 7.67
N GLU A 74 -12.47 -1.04 8.31
CA GLU A 74 -12.66 -1.31 9.73
C GLU A 74 -11.32 -1.23 10.48
N SER A 75 -11.24 -0.35 11.47
CA SER A 75 -10.06 -0.26 12.34
C SER A 75 -10.06 -1.38 13.39
N LYS A 76 -8.88 -1.95 13.64
CA LYS A 76 -8.64 -3.02 14.62
C LYS A 76 -7.61 -2.58 15.66
N ASN A 77 -7.83 -2.99 16.90
CA ASN A 77 -6.82 -2.85 17.96
C ASN A 77 -5.74 -3.95 17.85
N GLN A 78 -4.93 -3.88 16.79
CA GLN A 78 -3.82 -4.79 16.54
C GLN A 78 -2.59 -4.02 16.09
N GLY A 79 -1.41 -4.42 16.53
CA GLY A 79 -0.13 -3.80 16.18
C GLY A 79 0.34 -4.13 14.77
N THR A 80 -0.36 -3.60 13.76
CA THR A 80 0.00 -3.66 12.33
C THR A 80 -0.49 -2.40 11.62
N LEU A 81 -0.01 -2.14 10.40
CA LEU A 81 -0.52 -1.08 9.53
C LEU A 81 -1.86 -1.47 8.88
N GLY A 82 -1.89 -2.62 8.23
CA GLY A 82 -3.05 -3.15 7.52
C GLY A 82 -3.18 -4.66 7.73
N MET A 83 -4.36 -5.16 7.42
CA MET A 83 -4.62 -6.59 7.26
C MET A 83 -5.84 -6.80 6.36
N SER A 84 -5.94 -7.99 5.77
CA SER A 84 -7.11 -8.40 5.00
C SER A 84 -7.50 -9.83 5.36
N ASP A 85 -8.77 -10.05 5.69
CA ASP A 85 -9.33 -11.40 5.75
C ASP A 85 -9.72 -11.83 4.33
N LEU A 86 -8.92 -12.70 3.72
CA LEU A 86 -9.17 -13.19 2.37
C LEU A 86 -10.35 -14.16 2.28
N ASN A 87 -10.85 -14.67 3.41
CA ASN A 87 -12.04 -15.50 3.47
C ASN A 87 -13.32 -14.65 3.63
N ASP A 88 -13.20 -13.42 4.11
CA ASP A 88 -14.32 -12.49 4.20
C ASP A 88 -14.69 -11.99 2.79
N PRO A 89 -15.86 -12.37 2.25
CA PRO A 89 -16.26 -11.96 0.90
C PRO A 89 -16.67 -10.49 0.84
N SER A 90 -16.79 -9.81 1.99
CA SER A 90 -17.09 -8.38 2.01
C SER A 90 -15.96 -7.57 1.37
N ARG A 91 -16.36 -6.49 0.69
CA ARG A 91 -15.47 -5.50 0.12
C ARG A 91 -14.97 -4.59 1.24
N LYS A 92 -14.12 -5.15 2.10
CA LYS A 92 -13.68 -4.50 3.34
C LYS A 92 -12.19 -4.71 3.54
N ILE A 93 -11.46 -3.65 3.82
CA ILE A 93 -10.07 -3.72 4.27
C ILE A 93 -9.99 -3.38 5.75
N LEU A 94 -8.98 -3.90 6.43
CA LEU A 94 -8.82 -3.69 7.87
C LEU A 94 -7.54 -2.90 8.13
N LEU A 95 -7.63 -1.91 9.01
CA LEU A 95 -6.47 -1.09 9.40
C LEU A 95 -6.12 -1.37 10.86
N GLY A 96 -4.85 -1.65 11.12
CA GLY A 96 -4.38 -1.84 12.50
C GLY A 96 -4.05 -0.50 13.17
N TRP A 97 -3.68 -0.58 14.45
CA TRP A 97 -3.32 0.58 15.25
C TRP A 97 -2.14 1.37 14.66
N TRP A 98 -1.13 0.71 14.08
CA TRP A 98 0.03 1.42 13.57
C TRP A 98 -0.32 2.43 12.47
N PHE A 99 -1.42 2.19 11.74
CA PHE A 99 -1.90 3.13 10.72
C PHE A 99 -2.20 4.53 11.26
N SER A 100 -2.62 4.63 12.53
CA SER A 100 -2.92 5.91 13.18
C SER A 100 -1.71 6.58 13.83
N LEU A 101 -0.56 5.91 13.91
CA LEU A 101 0.62 6.46 14.55
C LEU A 101 1.31 7.48 13.64
N SER A 102 1.67 8.64 14.19
CA SER A 102 2.32 9.74 13.46
C SER A 102 3.72 9.41 12.91
N TRP A 103 4.30 8.28 13.31
CA TRP A 103 5.61 7.82 12.84
C TRP A 103 5.59 7.35 11.38
N PHE A 104 4.42 6.92 10.88
CA PHE A 104 4.25 6.58 9.48
C PHE A 104 3.91 7.83 8.68
N ASN A 105 4.43 7.96 7.47
CA ASN A 105 4.12 9.10 6.60
C ASN A 105 2.92 8.81 5.67
N THR A 106 2.49 9.83 4.93
CA THR A 106 1.38 9.72 3.98
C THR A 106 1.62 8.60 2.96
N GLY A 107 2.82 8.49 2.40
CA GLY A 107 3.19 7.45 1.44
C GLY A 107 3.02 6.04 2.00
N GLU A 108 3.49 5.76 3.22
CA GLU A 108 3.32 4.43 3.86
C GLU A 108 1.85 4.08 4.06
N ARG A 109 1.02 5.05 4.46
CA ARG A 109 -0.42 4.82 4.62
C ARG A 109 -1.11 4.55 3.29
N VAL A 110 -0.79 5.32 2.25
CA VAL A 110 -1.34 5.09 0.90
C VAL A 110 -0.88 3.74 0.35
N GLN A 111 0.40 3.38 0.50
CA GLN A 111 0.90 2.07 0.08
C GLN A 111 0.26 0.93 0.85
N THR A 112 -0.02 1.10 2.14
CA THR A 112 -0.77 0.12 2.94
C THR A 112 -2.19 -0.05 2.37
N LEU A 113 -2.89 1.03 2.06
CA LEU A 113 -4.23 0.93 1.44
C LEU A 113 -4.17 0.18 0.09
N LEU A 114 -3.18 0.49 -0.75
CA LEU A 114 -2.97 -0.19 -2.02
C LEU A 114 -2.66 -1.69 -1.84
N HIS A 115 -1.86 -2.03 -0.82
CA HIS A 115 -1.54 -3.40 -0.44
C HIS A 115 -2.81 -4.18 -0.07
N GLU A 116 -3.65 -3.63 0.82
CA GLU A 116 -4.90 -4.28 1.24
C GLU A 116 -5.93 -4.37 0.10
N LEU A 117 -5.96 -3.36 -0.77
CA LEU A 117 -6.78 -3.41 -1.98
C LEU A 117 -6.29 -4.49 -2.94
N ALA A 118 -4.99 -4.74 -3.05
CA ALA A 118 -4.45 -5.84 -3.86
C ALA A 118 -4.85 -7.22 -3.30
N HIS A 119 -4.87 -7.38 -1.97
CA HIS A 119 -5.43 -8.57 -1.35
C HIS A 119 -6.88 -8.83 -1.80
N LYS A 120 -7.75 -7.82 -1.75
CA LYS A 120 -9.16 -7.99 -2.09
C LYS A 120 -9.45 -8.04 -3.59
N GLY A 121 -8.84 -7.16 -4.37
CA GLY A 121 -9.10 -7.01 -5.80
C GLY A 121 -8.39 -8.05 -6.66
N LEU A 122 -7.25 -8.56 -6.21
CA LEU A 122 -6.40 -9.47 -6.99
C LEU A 122 -6.22 -10.85 -6.34
N ASN A 123 -6.72 -11.05 -5.11
CA ASN A 123 -6.39 -12.21 -4.29
C ASN A 123 -4.87 -12.38 -4.13
N ALA A 124 -4.14 -11.27 -4.14
CA ALA A 124 -2.72 -11.26 -3.81
C ALA A 124 -2.53 -11.76 -2.37
N LYS A 125 -1.35 -12.28 -2.04
CA LYS A 125 -0.99 -12.83 -0.73
C LYS A 125 0.24 -12.12 -0.20
N ASP A 126 0.50 -12.28 1.10
CA ASP A 126 1.80 -11.96 1.68
C ASP A 126 2.74 -13.13 1.44
N LYS A 127 3.56 -13.03 0.39
CA LYS A 127 4.54 -14.06 0.07
C LYS A 127 5.69 -14.03 1.07
N THR A 128 6.36 -15.17 1.24
CA THR A 128 7.52 -15.30 2.13
C THR A 128 8.75 -15.75 1.34
N ILE A 129 9.93 -15.30 1.77
CA ILE A 129 11.23 -15.88 1.39
C ILE A 129 11.87 -16.38 2.67
N HIS A 130 12.25 -17.66 2.73
CA HIS A 130 12.86 -18.27 3.93
C HIS A 130 12.00 -18.04 5.19
N ASP A 131 10.69 -18.29 5.10
CA ASP A 131 9.69 -18.10 6.17
C ASP A 131 9.55 -16.65 6.68
N GLN A 132 10.12 -15.68 5.99
CA GLN A 132 10.02 -14.27 6.34
C GLN A 132 9.18 -13.51 5.30
N PRO A 133 8.20 -12.69 5.73
CA PRO A 133 7.36 -11.92 4.81
C PRO A 133 8.14 -11.02 3.85
N CYS A 134 7.67 -10.94 2.62
CA CYS A 134 8.27 -10.13 1.56
C CYS A 134 7.81 -8.67 1.63
N TYR A 135 8.05 -8.00 2.76
CA TYR A 135 7.75 -6.58 2.92
C TYR A 135 8.93 -5.69 2.47
N LYS A 136 8.62 -4.50 1.96
CA LYS A 136 9.61 -3.48 1.53
C LYS A 136 10.66 -4.06 0.55
N HIS A 137 11.96 -3.99 0.88
CA HIS A 137 13.05 -4.45 0.02
C HIS A 137 12.95 -5.93 -0.38
N ARG A 138 12.34 -6.77 0.45
CA ARG A 138 12.20 -8.21 0.16
C ARG A 138 11.21 -8.51 -0.95
N ALA A 139 10.26 -7.61 -1.19
CA ALA A 139 9.42 -7.68 -2.37
C ALA A 139 10.25 -7.54 -3.66
N LEU A 140 11.35 -6.78 -3.63
CA LEU A 140 12.28 -6.68 -4.76
C LEU A 140 13.09 -7.96 -4.95
N GLU A 141 13.37 -8.71 -3.87
CA GLU A 141 14.03 -10.02 -3.98
C GLU A 141 13.20 -10.99 -4.83
N LEU A 142 11.87 -11.05 -4.62
CA LEU A 142 10.94 -11.82 -5.48
C LEU A 142 11.00 -11.39 -6.95
N ALA A 143 11.09 -10.08 -7.19
CA ALA A 143 11.17 -9.50 -8.53
C ALA A 143 12.57 -9.62 -9.16
N SER A 144 13.59 -10.01 -8.40
CA SER A 144 14.96 -10.20 -8.87
C SER A 144 15.29 -11.66 -9.20
N ASP A 145 14.62 -12.62 -8.57
CA ASP A 145 14.79 -14.06 -8.80
C ASP A 145 13.92 -14.57 -9.98
N PRO A 146 14.52 -14.97 -11.11
CA PRO A 146 13.77 -15.45 -12.28
C PRO A 146 12.90 -16.68 -12.03
N ALA A 147 13.19 -17.49 -11.02
CA ALA A 147 12.38 -18.64 -10.65
C ALA A 147 11.09 -18.23 -9.92
N ARG A 148 11.05 -17.01 -9.36
CA ARG A 148 10.00 -16.54 -8.45
C ARG A 148 9.24 -15.31 -8.96
N TYR A 149 9.48 -14.88 -10.19
CA TYR A 149 8.74 -13.77 -10.80
C TYR A 149 7.22 -13.97 -10.77
N GLY A 150 6.73 -15.19 -10.90
CA GLY A 150 5.30 -15.50 -10.76
C GLY A 150 4.76 -15.17 -9.36
N GLU A 151 5.59 -15.27 -8.32
CA GLU A 151 5.23 -14.92 -6.95
C GLU A 151 5.13 -13.41 -6.74
N ALA A 152 5.96 -12.61 -7.43
CA ALA A 152 5.90 -11.15 -7.36
C ALA A 152 4.55 -10.60 -7.84
N LEU A 153 3.96 -11.19 -8.89
CA LEU A 153 2.58 -10.85 -9.34
C LEU A 153 1.50 -11.26 -8.34
N GLN A 154 1.79 -12.22 -7.48
CA GLN A 154 0.87 -12.70 -6.45
C GLN A 154 1.15 -12.09 -5.07
N ASN A 155 2.11 -11.16 -4.96
CA ASN A 155 2.47 -10.54 -3.68
C ASN A 155 1.81 -9.17 -3.54
N ALA A 156 1.05 -8.95 -2.47
CA ALA A 156 0.33 -7.70 -2.23
C ALA A 156 1.28 -6.50 -2.09
N GLU A 157 2.44 -6.73 -1.46
CA GLU A 157 3.46 -5.70 -1.28
C GLU A 157 4.04 -5.19 -2.61
N ASN A 158 4.31 -6.10 -3.57
CA ASN A 158 4.81 -5.72 -4.90
C ASN A 158 3.81 -4.83 -5.64
N TRP A 159 2.51 -5.13 -5.55
CA TRP A 159 1.45 -4.28 -6.10
C TRP A 159 1.38 -2.92 -5.41
N GLY A 160 1.38 -2.91 -4.08
CA GLY A 160 1.33 -1.68 -3.28
C GLY A 160 2.44 -0.71 -3.68
N TYR A 161 3.69 -1.18 -3.73
CA TYR A 161 4.80 -0.31 -4.13
C TYR A 161 4.84 0.03 -5.62
N PHE A 162 4.51 -0.92 -6.50
CA PHE A 162 4.42 -0.66 -7.94
C PHE A 162 3.48 0.52 -8.20
N ILE A 163 2.29 0.50 -7.60
CA ILE A 163 1.28 1.54 -7.78
C ILE A 163 1.69 2.82 -7.05
N ALA A 164 2.14 2.75 -5.79
CA ALA A 164 2.55 3.94 -5.02
C ALA A 164 3.68 4.73 -5.71
N ASN A 165 4.64 4.06 -6.36
CA ASN A 165 5.71 4.74 -7.10
C ASN A 165 5.20 5.55 -8.31
N HIS A 166 3.99 5.30 -8.82
CA HIS A 166 3.41 6.13 -9.88
C HIS A 166 3.10 7.55 -9.39
N ARG A 167 3.05 7.80 -8.07
CA ARG A 167 2.83 9.14 -7.53
C ARG A 167 3.87 10.15 -8.02
N PHE A 168 5.11 9.71 -8.19
CA PHE A 168 6.23 10.53 -8.70
C PHE A 168 6.20 10.74 -10.22
N LEU A 169 5.32 10.05 -10.92
CA LEU A 169 5.12 10.18 -12.37
C LEU A 169 3.88 11.03 -12.70
N MET A 170 3.00 11.29 -11.72
CA MET A 170 1.82 12.11 -11.91
C MET A 170 2.18 13.59 -12.11
N PRO A 171 1.42 14.34 -12.93
CA PRO A 171 1.50 15.79 -12.96
C PRO A 171 1.28 16.38 -11.55
N GLY A 172 2.15 17.30 -11.13
CA GLY A 172 2.12 17.83 -9.75
C GLY A 172 2.51 16.79 -8.69
N GLY A 173 3.20 15.72 -9.08
CA GLY A 173 3.81 14.75 -8.18
C GLY A 173 4.76 15.42 -7.18
N PRO A 174 4.91 14.84 -5.97
CA PRO A 174 5.87 15.32 -5.00
C PRO A 174 7.29 15.16 -5.55
N ALA A 175 8.20 15.99 -5.05
CA ALA A 175 9.62 15.78 -5.31
C ALA A 175 10.06 14.44 -4.70
N LYS A 176 11.09 13.81 -5.28
CA LYS A 176 11.62 12.52 -4.79
C LYS A 176 12.17 12.56 -3.36
N ASN A 177 12.37 13.75 -2.79
CA ASN A 177 12.82 13.96 -1.42
C ASN A 177 11.71 14.50 -0.49
N ASP A 178 10.45 14.51 -0.95
CA ASP A 178 9.32 14.90 -0.11
C ASP A 178 9.22 13.97 1.13
N PRO A 179 9.31 14.51 2.36
CA PRO A 179 9.24 13.70 3.58
C PRO A 179 7.96 12.86 3.67
N ALA A 180 6.84 13.37 3.17
CA ALA A 180 5.54 12.70 3.20
C ALA A 180 5.52 11.41 2.35
N TRP A 181 6.42 11.29 1.37
CA TRP A 181 6.52 10.16 0.44
C TRP A 181 7.87 9.46 0.42
N SER A 182 8.82 9.95 1.22
CA SER A 182 10.22 9.51 1.24
C SER A 182 10.41 8.01 1.48
N SER A 183 9.51 7.39 2.26
CA SER A 183 9.46 5.95 2.55
C SER A 183 9.24 5.07 1.31
N ILE A 184 8.43 5.52 0.34
CA ILE A 184 8.20 4.81 -0.93
C ILE A 184 9.49 4.72 -1.74
N ILE A 185 10.32 5.75 -1.63
CA ILE A 185 11.64 5.77 -2.26
C ILE A 185 12.66 5.02 -1.39
N ALA A 186 12.60 5.11 -0.06
CA ALA A 186 13.52 4.39 0.82
C ALA A 186 13.38 2.86 0.70
N ALA A 187 12.17 2.35 0.46
CA ALA A 187 11.93 0.93 0.16
C ALA A 187 12.59 0.47 -1.15
N ASN A 188 12.97 1.40 -2.04
CA ASN A 188 13.71 1.11 -3.27
C ASN A 188 15.20 0.83 -3.06
N VAL A 189 15.70 0.98 -1.83
CA VAL A 189 17.12 0.90 -1.51
C VAL A 189 17.35 -0.29 -0.59
N ASP A 190 18.26 -1.18 -0.96
CA ASP A 190 18.71 -2.31 -0.14
C ASP A 190 19.37 -1.76 1.14
N ARG A 191 18.59 -1.63 2.22
CA ARG A 191 19.11 -1.28 3.54
C ARG A 191 18.95 -2.47 4.45
N LYS A 192 19.93 -3.38 4.39
CA LYS A 192 20.27 -4.22 5.53
C LYS A 192 20.52 -3.31 6.75
N GLY A 193 19.59 -3.32 7.71
CA GLY A 193 19.88 -2.97 9.10
C GLY A 193 20.00 -1.50 9.49
N GLN A 194 19.29 -0.55 8.86
CA GLN A 194 19.14 0.76 9.50
C GLN A 194 17.87 0.83 10.36
N PRO A 195 17.97 1.22 11.65
CA PRO A 195 16.81 1.58 12.44
C PRO A 195 16.11 2.74 11.73
N GLY A 196 14.77 2.69 11.69
CA GLY A 196 13.92 3.63 10.98
C GLY A 196 14.47 5.05 11.09
N GLY A 197 14.86 5.62 9.95
CA GLY A 197 15.35 6.99 9.90
C GLY A 197 14.34 7.90 10.60
N VAL A 198 14.83 8.91 11.31
CA VAL A 198 13.99 9.90 11.97
C VAL A 198 13.08 10.54 10.91
N LEU A 199 11.84 10.10 10.84
CA LEU A 199 10.82 10.64 9.96
C LEU A 199 10.21 11.85 10.65
N THR A 200 10.30 13.00 10.00
CA THR A 200 9.68 14.24 10.46
C THR A 200 8.18 14.03 10.59
N GLN A 201 7.64 14.34 11.78
CA GLN A 201 6.21 14.27 12.09
C GLN A 201 5.39 14.99 11.02
N ASP A 202 4.33 14.34 10.54
CA ASP A 202 3.29 15.00 9.74
C ASP A 202 2.37 15.78 10.71
N PRO A 203 2.39 17.13 10.69
CA PRO A 203 1.63 17.95 11.65
C PRO A 203 0.11 17.84 11.46
N ALA A 204 -0.38 17.20 10.39
CA ALA A 204 -1.80 17.05 10.13
C ALA A 204 -2.48 15.92 10.91
N ILE A 205 -1.72 15.08 11.62
CA ILE A 205 -2.25 13.89 12.32
C ILE A 205 -2.10 14.07 13.82
N ILE A 206 -2.98 14.90 14.38
CA ILE A 206 -3.25 14.95 15.81
C ILE A 206 -4.29 13.87 16.10
N ASP A 207 -3.95 12.93 16.97
CA ASP A 207 -4.90 11.99 17.57
C ASP A 207 -5.99 12.79 18.29
N ALA A 208 -7.19 12.86 17.69
CA ALA A 208 -8.30 13.64 18.23
C ALA A 208 -8.83 13.07 19.57
N ASN A 209 -8.43 11.86 19.97
CA ASN A 209 -9.03 11.14 21.10
C ASN A 209 -8.04 10.66 22.17
N ASN A 210 -6.78 11.10 22.15
CA ASN A 210 -5.82 10.72 23.20
C ASN A 210 -5.26 11.93 23.97
N PRO A 211 -5.94 12.38 25.03
CA PRO A 211 -5.37 13.34 25.97
C PRO A 211 -4.52 12.58 27.02
N ARG A 212 -3.44 11.91 26.62
CA ARG A 212 -2.47 11.32 27.58
C ARG A 212 -1.04 11.39 27.04
N TRP A 213 -0.39 12.49 27.41
CA TRP A 213 0.99 12.46 27.92
C TRP A 213 0.93 12.15 29.41
#